data_AF-A0A0F9HXH5-F1
#
_entry.id   AF-A0A0F9HXH5-F1
#
_cell.length_a   1.000
_cell.length_b   1.000
_cell.length_c   1.000
_cell.angle_alpha   90.00
_cell.angle_beta   90.00
_cell.angle_gamma   90.00
#
_symmetry.space_group_name_H-M   'P 1'
#
loop_
_entity.id
_entity.type
_entity.pdbx_description
1 polymer ?
#
loop_
_entity_poly.entity_id
_entity_poly.type
_entity_poly.pdbx_seq_one_letter_code
_entity_poly.pdbx_strand_id
1 'polypeptide(L)'
;MPYISKEKREVLDPVIEDLIQAFRGLQSDDPSDNTQANLNYVISRLLDRMYTSNYQEIVNALGTLVATALEYYRRVAAPYENQKCHDEGDVYNIDTASKVVEKYVSDNADK
;
A
#
# COMPACT_ATOMS: atom_id res chain seq x y z
N MET A 1 2.06 -5.76 4.96
CA MET A 1 2.85 -4.75 5.70
C MET A 1 3.75 -5.40 6.74
N PRO A 2 5.04 -5.01 6.86
CA PRO A 2 5.98 -5.64 7.79
C PRO A 2 5.74 -5.26 9.28
N TYR A 3 4.96 -4.21 9.54
CA TYR A 3 4.86 -3.60 10.88
C TYR A 3 3.75 -4.15 11.78
N ILE A 4 2.94 -5.10 11.31
CA ILE A 4 1.90 -5.75 12.12
C ILE A 4 2.32 -7.17 12.50
N SER A 5 2.25 -7.47 13.80
CA SER A 5 2.64 -8.76 14.36
C SER A 5 1.72 -9.90 13.90
N LYS A 6 2.19 -11.14 14.02
CA LYS A 6 1.44 -12.31 13.56
C LYS A 6 0.15 -12.51 14.37
N GLU A 7 0.21 -12.31 15.67
CA GLU A 7 -0.91 -12.47 16.60
C GLU A 7 -2.06 -11.51 16.25
N LYS A 8 -1.73 -10.27 15.85
CA LYS A 8 -2.74 -9.31 15.39
C LYS A 8 -3.36 -9.73 14.06
N ARG A 9 -2.58 -10.32 13.15
CA ARG A 9 -3.12 -10.84 11.88
C ARG A 9 -4.04 -12.02 12.11
N GLU A 10 -3.72 -12.92 13.03
CA GLU A 10 -4.59 -14.05 13.38
C GLU A 10 -5.98 -13.61 13.86
N VAL A 11 -6.09 -12.43 14.47
CA VAL A 11 -7.38 -11.82 14.84
C VAL A 11 -8.05 -11.09 13.67
N LEU A 12 -7.28 -10.37 12.86
CA LEU A 12 -7.83 -9.50 11.81
C LEU A 12 -8.14 -10.22 10.50
N ASP A 13 -7.32 -11.20 10.10
CA ASP A 13 -7.44 -11.87 8.81
C ASP A 13 -8.82 -12.56 8.65
N PRO A 14 -9.38 -13.27 9.65
CA PRO A 14 -10.71 -13.87 9.51
C PRO A 14 -11.82 -12.85 9.24
N VAL A 15 -11.83 -11.71 9.94
CA VAL A 15 -12.85 -10.66 9.73
C VAL A 15 -12.65 -9.91 8.41
N ILE A 16 -11.40 -9.82 7.92
CA ILE A 16 -11.11 -9.30 6.60
C ILE A 16 -11.63 -10.26 5.53
N GLU A 17 -11.47 -11.57 5.71
CA GLU A 17 -12.03 -12.56 4.78
C GLU A 17 -13.56 -12.48 4.71
N ASP A 18 -14.25 -12.32 5.85
CA ASP A 18 -15.69 -12.11 5.88
C ASP A 18 -16.11 -10.85 5.09
N LEU A 19 -15.36 -9.76 5.22
CA LEU A 19 -15.58 -8.55 4.45
C LEU A 19 -15.36 -8.77 2.94
N ILE A 20 -14.32 -9.52 2.56
CA ILE A 20 -14.06 -9.88 1.16
C ILE A 20 -15.23 -10.70 0.59
N GLN A 21 -15.78 -11.64 1.37
CA GLN A 21 -16.97 -12.39 0.93
C GLN A 21 -18.19 -11.49 0.76
N ALA A 22 -18.38 -10.50 1.62
CA ALA A 22 -19.44 -9.52 1.45
C ALA A 22 -19.27 -8.72 0.14
N PHE A 23 -18.06 -8.31 -0.21
CA PHE A 23 -17.77 -7.63 -1.49
C PHE A 23 -18.06 -8.51 -2.70
N ARG A 24 -17.66 -9.79 -2.66
CA ARG A 24 -18.00 -10.75 -3.71
C ARG A 24 -19.52 -10.95 -3.84
N GLY A 25 -20.24 -10.98 -2.71
CA GLY A 25 -21.69 -11.05 -2.71
C GLY A 25 -22.37 -9.82 -3.32
N LEU A 26 -21.72 -8.65 -3.24
CA LEU A 26 -22.13 -7.42 -3.94
C LEU A 26 -21.69 -7.38 -5.41
N GLN A 27 -20.96 -8.40 -5.88
CA GLN A 27 -20.35 -8.47 -7.22
C GLN A 27 -19.34 -7.36 -7.49
N SER A 28 -18.64 -6.88 -6.46
CA SER A 28 -17.67 -5.79 -6.59
C SER A 28 -16.35 -6.19 -7.25
N ASP A 29 -16.22 -7.40 -7.77
CA ASP A 29 -15.17 -7.82 -8.70
C ASP A 29 -15.61 -7.77 -10.17
N ASP A 30 -16.89 -7.49 -10.44
CA ASP A 30 -17.40 -7.19 -11.78
C ASP A 30 -16.83 -5.84 -12.27
N PRO A 31 -16.22 -5.77 -13.46
CA PRO A 31 -15.72 -4.51 -14.03
C PRO A 31 -16.77 -3.41 -14.19
N SER A 32 -18.06 -3.78 -14.19
CA SER A 32 -19.19 -2.85 -14.27
C SER A 32 -19.73 -2.40 -12.91
N ASP A 33 -19.25 -3.00 -11.80
CA ASP A 33 -19.68 -2.66 -10.45
C ASP A 33 -18.77 -1.62 -9.79
N ASN A 34 -19.33 -0.85 -8.87
CA ASN A 34 -18.69 0.32 -8.25
C ASN A 34 -17.82 -0.06 -7.05
N THR A 35 -16.88 -0.99 -7.24
CA THR A 35 -15.92 -1.46 -6.21
C THR A 35 -15.28 -0.31 -5.45
N GLN A 36 -14.94 0.76 -6.17
CA GLN A 36 -14.27 1.93 -5.63
C GLN A 36 -15.16 2.67 -4.63
N ALA A 37 -16.44 2.86 -4.92
CA ALA A 37 -17.36 3.49 -3.98
C ALA A 37 -17.60 2.61 -2.73
N ASN A 38 -17.74 1.29 -2.91
CA ASN A 38 -17.94 0.36 -1.80
C ASN A 38 -16.73 0.34 -0.86
N LEU A 39 -15.51 0.29 -1.43
CA LEU A 39 -14.28 0.34 -0.64
C LEU A 39 -14.10 1.70 0.05
N ASN A 40 -14.37 2.80 -0.65
CA ASN A 40 -14.34 4.14 -0.06
C ASN A 40 -15.30 4.25 1.13
N TYR A 41 -16.53 3.73 0.99
CA TYR A 41 -17.50 3.71 2.08
C TYR A 41 -16.97 2.96 3.31
N VAL A 42 -16.40 1.76 3.12
CA VAL A 42 -15.84 0.97 4.23
C VAL A 42 -14.71 1.71 4.91
N ILE A 43 -13.77 2.27 4.15
CA ILE A 43 -12.65 3.04 4.71
C ILE A 43 -13.19 4.24 5.49
N SER A 44 -14.13 5.01 4.93
CA SER A 44 -14.74 6.14 5.63
C SER A 44 -15.42 5.72 6.95
N ARG A 45 -16.13 4.59 6.97
CA ARG A 45 -16.76 4.06 8.19
C ARG A 45 -15.74 3.61 9.24
N LEU A 46 -14.62 3.02 8.82
CA LEU A 46 -13.52 2.68 9.73
C LEU A 46 -12.92 3.94 10.33
N LEU A 47 -12.64 4.97 9.52
CA LEU A 47 -12.07 6.22 9.98
C LEU A 47 -12.98 6.95 10.97
N ASP A 48 -14.27 7.07 10.63
CA ASP A 48 -15.30 7.67 11.49
C ASP A 48 -15.40 6.99 12.86
N ARG A 49 -15.15 5.68 12.93
CA ARG A 49 -15.24 4.93 14.18
C ARG A 49 -13.94 4.83 14.97
N MET A 50 -12.80 4.91 14.30
CA MET A 50 -11.47 4.71 14.91
C MET A 50 -10.77 6.00 15.29
N TYR A 51 -11.12 7.13 14.68
CA TYR A 51 -10.51 8.43 14.93
C TYR A 51 -11.56 9.42 15.42
N THR A 52 -11.18 10.33 16.32
CA THR A 52 -12.04 11.44 16.76
C THR A 52 -11.81 12.70 15.93
N SER A 53 -12.56 13.76 16.23
CA SER A 53 -12.51 15.04 15.54
C SER A 53 -11.31 15.93 15.93
N ASN A 54 -10.39 15.45 16.75
CA ASN A 54 -9.21 16.25 17.09
C ASN A 54 -8.19 16.24 15.94
N TYR A 55 -7.54 17.38 15.74
CA TYR A 55 -6.65 17.61 14.59
C TYR A 55 -5.51 16.58 14.48
N GLN A 56 -4.95 16.18 15.62
CA GLN A 56 -3.85 15.22 15.65
C GLN A 56 -4.28 13.85 15.12
N GLU A 57 -5.47 13.39 15.49
CA GLU A 57 -6.03 12.13 14.99
C GLU A 57 -6.40 12.20 13.51
N ILE A 58 -6.90 13.34 13.04
CA ILE A 58 -7.15 13.57 11.61
C ILE A 58 -5.85 13.45 10.79
N VAL A 59 -4.76 14.08 11.27
CA VAL A 59 -3.45 13.98 10.61
C VAL A 59 -2.92 12.55 10.66
N ASN A 60 -3.10 11.84 11.78
CA ASN A 60 -2.68 10.44 11.91
C ASN A 60 -3.45 9.50 10.96
N ALA A 61 -4.77 9.70 10.84
CA ALA A 61 -5.62 8.97 9.89
C ALA A 61 -5.12 9.19 8.45
N LEU A 62 -4.91 10.45 8.06
CA LEU A 62 -4.42 10.79 6.72
C LEU A 62 -3.04 10.18 6.45
N GLY A 63 -2.12 10.26 7.42
CA GLY A 63 -0.80 9.65 7.31
C GLY A 63 -0.87 8.13 7.11
N THR A 64 -1.81 7.47 7.80
CA THR A 64 -2.03 6.01 7.66
C THR A 64 -2.52 5.65 6.26
N LEU A 65 -3.47 6.42 5.70
CA LEU A 65 -3.95 6.22 4.34
C LEU A 65 -2.84 6.41 3.29
N VAL A 66 -2.07 7.48 3.40
CA VAL A 66 -0.95 7.78 2.48
C VAL A 66 0.10 6.67 2.54
N ALA A 67 0.50 6.25 3.74
CA ALA A 67 1.46 5.16 3.90
C ALA A 67 0.95 3.85 3.28
N THR A 68 -0.34 3.54 3.44
CA THR A 68 -0.97 2.34 2.86
C THR A 68 -0.98 2.40 1.33
N ALA A 69 -1.36 3.54 0.74
CA ALA A 69 -1.37 3.74 -0.71
C ALA A 69 0.04 3.63 -1.32
N LEU A 70 1.05 4.23 -0.68
CA LEU A 70 2.44 4.15 -1.13
C LEU A 70 2.99 2.72 -1.05
N GLU A 71 2.66 1.95 -0.01
CA GLU A 71 3.07 0.54 0.10
C GLU A 71 2.38 -0.31 -0.99
N TYR A 72 1.10 -0.05 -1.29
CA TYR A 72 0.41 -0.74 -2.39
C TYR A 72 1.11 -0.45 -3.73
N TYR A 73 1.38 0.82 -4.04
CA TYR A 73 2.09 1.21 -5.26
C TYR A 73 3.45 0.52 -5.36
N ARG A 74 4.26 0.58 -4.30
CA ARG A 74 5.59 -0.02 -4.25
C ARG A 74 5.58 -1.54 -4.43
N ARG A 75 4.54 -2.22 -3.95
CA ARG A 75 4.44 -3.69 -4.02
C ARG A 75 3.82 -4.18 -5.32
N VAL A 76 2.91 -3.41 -5.92
CA VAL A 76 2.09 -3.85 -7.05
C VAL A 76 2.52 -3.18 -8.35
N ALA A 77 2.62 -1.84 -8.37
CA ALA A 77 2.97 -1.10 -9.59
C ALA A 77 4.47 -1.12 -9.87
N ALA A 78 5.30 -0.86 -8.86
CA ALA A 78 6.74 -0.69 -9.07
C ALA A 78 7.45 -1.89 -9.75
N PRO A 79 7.13 -3.18 -9.45
CA PRO A 79 7.74 -4.29 -10.18
C PRO A 79 7.39 -4.29 -11.67
N TYR A 80 6.15 -3.96 -12.02
CA TYR A 80 5.71 -3.83 -13.40
C TYR A 80 6.40 -2.66 -14.11
N GLU A 81 6.51 -1.51 -13.45
CA GLU A 81 7.18 -0.32 -13.99
C GLU A 81 8.68 -0.54 -14.17
N ASN A 82 9.34 -1.22 -13.22
CA ASN A 82 10.75 -1.59 -13.36
C ASN A 82 10.98 -2.48 -14.60
N GLN A 83 10.08 -3.44 -14.86
CA GLN A 83 10.15 -4.26 -16.06
C GLN A 83 9.96 -3.40 -17.31
N LYS A 84 9.01 -2.45 -17.29
CA LYS A 84 8.80 -1.53 -18.40
C LYS A 84 9.98 -0.60 -18.66
N CYS A 85 10.62 -0.07 -17.63
CA CYS A 85 11.85 0.71 -17.77
C CYS A 85 12.99 -0.12 -18.35
N HIS A 86 13.09 -1.41 -18.01
CA HIS A 86 14.07 -2.32 -18.62
C HIS A 86 13.77 -2.54 -20.11
N ASP A 87 12.52 -2.77 -20.47
CA ASP A 87 12.12 -3.15 -21.83
C ASP A 87 12.07 -1.97 -22.81
N GLU A 88 11.61 -0.81 -22.34
CA GLU A 88 11.32 0.37 -23.16
C GLU A 88 12.31 1.53 -22.93
N GLY A 89 13.18 1.39 -21.92
CA GLY A 89 14.06 2.45 -21.44
C GLY A 89 13.39 3.30 -20.37
N ASP A 90 14.18 3.83 -19.44
CA ASP A 90 13.71 4.73 -18.40
C ASP A 90 13.80 6.19 -18.87
N VAL A 91 12.79 7.00 -18.56
CA VAL A 91 12.78 8.45 -18.80
C VAL A 91 13.72 9.16 -17.83
N TYR A 92 13.89 8.62 -16.63
CA TYR A 92 14.80 9.17 -15.64
C TYR A 92 16.20 8.62 -15.85
N ASN A 93 17.17 9.53 -16.00
CA ASN A 93 18.58 9.15 -16.06
C ASN A 93 19.08 8.87 -14.63
N ILE A 94 18.79 7.67 -14.10
CA ILE A 94 19.08 7.25 -12.72
C ILE A 94 20.57 6.89 -12.53
N ASP A 95 21.45 7.24 -13.47
CA ASP A 95 22.90 7.01 -13.39
C ASP A 95 23.55 7.54 -12.09
N THR A 96 22.89 8.46 -11.38
CA THR A 96 23.31 8.95 -10.06
C THR A 96 22.98 7.99 -8.90
N ALA A 97 21.82 7.30 -8.91
CA ALA A 97 21.44 6.43 -7.79
C ALA A 97 22.18 5.09 -7.81
N SER A 98 22.44 4.52 -8.98
CA SER A 98 23.27 3.32 -9.13
C SER A 98 24.67 3.56 -8.59
N LYS A 99 25.28 4.72 -8.90
CA LYS A 99 26.59 5.11 -8.34
C LYS A 99 26.58 5.31 -6.82
N VAL A 100 25.47 5.77 -6.26
CA VAL A 100 25.32 5.91 -4.80
C VAL A 100 25.23 4.54 -4.12
N VAL A 101 24.47 3.61 -4.70
CA VAL A 101 24.37 2.23 -4.19
C VAL A 101 25.71 1.50 -4.33
N GLU A 102 26.36 1.58 -5.49
CA GLU A 102 27.68 0.99 -5.73
C GLU A 102 28.72 1.53 -4.73
N LYS A 103 28.74 2.85 -4.53
CA LYS A 103 29.61 3.48 -3.53
C LYS A 103 29.30 3.03 -2.10
N TYR A 104 28.03 2.95 -1.73
CA TYR A 104 27.64 2.49 -0.40
C TYR A 104 28.05 1.03 -0.16
N VAL A 105 27.88 0.17 -1.16
CA VAL A 105 28.30 -1.24 -1.09
C VAL A 105 29.82 -1.33 -1.01
N SER A 106 30.58 -0.57 -1.81
CA SER A 106 32.05 -0.56 -1.74
C SER A 106 32.56 -0.05 -0.40
N ASP A 107 31.95 0.99 0.16
CA ASP A 107 32.36 1.60 1.43
C ASP A 107 32.07 0.72 2.65
N ASN A 108 31.29 -0.36 2.50
CA ASN A 108 30.88 -1.24 3.59
C ASN A 108 31.12 -2.74 3.30
N ALA A 109 31.85 -3.10 2.24
CA ALA A 109 32.12 -4.50 1.88
C ALA A 109 33.07 -5.22 2.86
N ASP A 110 33.85 -4.47 3.65
CA ASP A 110 34.88 -4.99 4.56
C ASP A 110 34.62 -4.67 6.05
N LYS A 111 33.38 -4.34 6.43
CA LYS A 111 32.95 -4.17 7.83
C LYS A 111 32.05 -5.32 8.28
#